data_AF-A0A3C1FFB0-F1
#
_entry.id   AF-A0A3C1FFB0-F1
#
_cell.length_a   1.000
_cell.length_b   1.000
_cell.length_c   1.000
_cell.angle_alpha   90.00
_cell.angle_beta   90.00
_cell.angle_gamma   90.00
#
_symmetry.space_group_name_H-M   'P 1'
#
loop_
_entity.id
_entity.type
_entity.pdbx_description
1 polymer ?
#
loop_
_entity_poly.entity_id
_entity_poly.type
_entity_poly.pdbx_seq_one_letter_code
_entity_poly.pdbx_strand_id
1 'polypeptide(L)'
;MKLRLTLNRPGQESADIAITYDSSATVADVAAELYLADPLSPDRRGIPSGLTLAEVGHQTRTVNPDSLVIESGLRSAQTIALTRTGEQFVEVRRQAAAELVVLEGPDAGQKFGLPSGSSVVGRGAGCDVQLTDTMVSRQHLRVNVAEHVEVIDLGSANGILVNDEVTDRETVQVGDRVMIGDTTFSIRPLQSMATVGRVEATAVGFIRSPRLAPIYPGEPFAGPEVPERPRPGRFPVFLMIAPILMAVVMWMMTQQLLSLIFMAMMPLMIVASYVDELVFGKRSFKKAVEQWRLDVSQLCDDLAEANEREVASRLAEHPSVAECVTATRDLLPLLWTRRPEMPGFAEFRFGLGSASARSTIDMPDA
;
A
#
# COMPACT_ATOMS: atom_id res chain seq x y z
N MET A 1 18.26 -6.49 -26.48
CA MET A 1 17.40 -6.19 -25.30
C MET A 1 16.99 -7.50 -24.64
N LYS A 2 16.55 -7.47 -23.38
CA LYS A 2 16.10 -8.67 -22.65
C LYS A 2 14.72 -8.43 -22.06
N LEU A 3 13.84 -9.41 -22.21
CA LEU A 3 12.48 -9.41 -21.68
C LEU A 3 12.27 -10.70 -20.89
N ARG A 4 11.92 -10.59 -19.60
CA ARG A 4 11.64 -11.76 -18.73
C ARG A 4 10.14 -11.87 -18.53
N LEU A 5 9.52 -12.95 -18.98
CA LEU A 5 8.06 -13.11 -18.94
C LEU A 5 7.69 -14.44 -18.31
N THR A 6 6.44 -14.59 -17.90
CA THR A 6 5.87 -15.89 -17.56
C THR A 6 4.97 -16.35 -18.70
N LEU A 7 5.32 -17.45 -19.36
CA LEU A 7 4.50 -18.07 -20.40
C LEU A 7 3.42 -18.94 -19.76
N ASN A 8 2.18 -18.50 -19.85
CA ASN A 8 0.99 -19.26 -19.47
C ASN A 8 0.53 -20.15 -20.63
N ARG A 9 0.43 -21.45 -20.35
CA ARG A 9 -0.08 -22.45 -21.29
C ARG A 9 -1.44 -22.94 -20.79
N PRO A 10 -2.54 -22.76 -21.55
CA PRO A 10 -3.86 -23.20 -21.10
C PRO A 10 -3.87 -24.69 -20.73
N GLY A 11 -4.22 -25.00 -19.48
CA GLY A 11 -4.29 -26.38 -18.96
C GLY A 11 -2.93 -27.02 -18.63
N GLN A 12 -1.83 -26.26 -18.64
CA GLN A 12 -0.50 -26.73 -18.25
C GLN A 12 0.17 -25.77 -17.24
N GLU A 13 1.32 -26.16 -16.71
CA GLU A 13 2.10 -25.30 -15.81
C GLU A 13 2.72 -24.12 -16.57
N SER A 14 2.63 -22.95 -15.95
CA SER A 14 3.30 -21.73 -16.45
C SER A 14 4.81 -21.87 -16.34
N ALA A 15 5.55 -21.29 -17.28
CA ALA A 15 7.01 -21.32 -17.27
C ALA A 15 7.60 -19.91 -17.38
N ASP A 16 8.58 -19.60 -16.53
CA ASP A 16 9.33 -18.36 -16.65
C ASP A 16 10.35 -18.46 -17.80
N ILE A 17 10.31 -17.47 -18.69
CA ILE A 17 11.12 -17.41 -19.90
C ILE A 17 11.90 -16.10 -19.98
N ALA A 18 13.07 -16.15 -20.60
CA ALA A 18 13.90 -14.98 -20.88
C ALA A 18 14.14 -14.87 -22.38
N ILE A 19 13.59 -13.82 -22.99
CA ILE A 19 13.64 -13.56 -24.42
C ILE A 19 14.75 -12.53 -24.66
N THR A 20 15.67 -12.85 -25.56
CA THR A 20 16.69 -11.90 -26.04
C THR A 20 16.34 -11.53 -27.48
N TYR A 21 16.15 -10.25 -27.74
CA TYR A 21 15.69 -9.73 -29.03
C TYR A 21 16.45 -8.45 -29.38
N ASP A 22 16.60 -8.14 -30.66
CA ASP A 22 17.11 -6.85 -31.14
C ASP A 22 15.97 -5.80 -31.22
N SER A 23 16.29 -4.53 -31.47
CA SER A 23 15.31 -3.44 -31.48
C SER A 23 14.28 -3.51 -32.62
N SER A 24 14.54 -4.30 -33.67
CA SER A 24 13.65 -4.45 -34.82
C SER A 24 12.69 -5.65 -34.72
N ALA A 25 12.85 -6.50 -33.70
CA ALA A 25 11.98 -7.66 -33.51
C ALA A 25 10.53 -7.24 -33.28
N THR A 26 9.61 -7.87 -34.02
CA THR A 26 8.17 -7.68 -33.87
C THR A 26 7.59 -8.68 -32.87
N VAL A 27 6.37 -8.43 -32.40
CA VAL A 27 5.63 -9.35 -31.54
C VAL A 27 5.33 -10.67 -32.27
N ALA A 28 5.08 -10.62 -33.58
CA ALA A 28 4.91 -11.81 -34.41
C ALA A 28 6.17 -12.68 -34.43
N ASP A 29 7.35 -12.07 -34.59
CA ASP A 29 8.63 -12.81 -34.59
C ASP A 29 8.84 -13.52 -33.26
N VAL A 30 8.59 -12.83 -32.15
CA VAL A 30 8.69 -13.42 -30.81
C VAL A 30 7.66 -14.53 -30.61
N ALA A 31 6.42 -14.36 -31.06
CA ALA A 31 5.38 -15.38 -30.95
C ALA A 31 5.72 -16.64 -31.78
N ALA A 32 6.25 -16.45 -32.98
CA ALA A 32 6.69 -17.54 -33.86
C ALA A 32 7.87 -18.31 -33.25
N GLU A 33 8.90 -17.61 -32.76
CA GLU A 33 10.05 -18.24 -32.10
C GLU A 33 9.66 -18.95 -30.81
N LEU A 34 8.77 -18.36 -30.00
CA LEU A 34 8.23 -19.03 -28.81
C LEU A 34 7.46 -20.31 -29.18
N TYR A 35 6.66 -20.29 -30.24
CA TYR A 35 5.92 -21.45 -30.70
C TYR A 35 6.84 -22.59 -31.16
N LEU A 36 7.95 -22.27 -31.84
CA LEU A 36 8.95 -23.24 -32.30
C LEU A 36 9.82 -23.78 -31.15
N ALA A 37 10.23 -22.90 -30.24
CA ALA A 37 11.10 -23.24 -29.12
C ALA A 37 10.37 -23.94 -27.97
N ASP A 38 9.04 -23.82 -27.88
CA ASP A 38 8.27 -24.43 -26.80
C ASP A 38 8.26 -25.97 -26.93
N PRO A 39 8.87 -26.70 -25.97
CA PRO A 39 8.95 -28.15 -26.04
C PRO A 39 7.58 -28.83 -26.01
N LEU A 40 6.56 -28.16 -25.45
CA LEU A 40 5.21 -28.65 -25.26
C LEU A 40 4.24 -28.22 -26.37
N SER A 41 4.73 -27.55 -27.42
CA SER A 41 3.91 -27.10 -28.54
C SER A 41 3.29 -28.30 -29.32
N PRO A 42 1.97 -28.30 -29.58
CA PRO A 42 1.24 -29.46 -30.08
C PRO A 42 1.54 -29.81 -31.55
N ASP A 43 2.10 -28.89 -32.34
CA ASP A 43 2.44 -29.15 -33.75
C ASP A 43 3.71 -28.42 -34.19
N ARG A 44 4.79 -29.17 -34.41
CA ARG A 44 6.10 -28.63 -34.85
C ARG A 44 6.26 -28.62 -36.38
N ARG A 45 5.24 -28.98 -37.16
CA ARG A 45 5.38 -29.16 -38.61
C ARG A 45 5.20 -27.87 -39.42
N GLY A 46 4.79 -26.76 -38.79
CA GLY A 46 4.74 -25.43 -39.40
C GLY A 46 4.24 -24.37 -38.42
N ILE A 47 4.65 -23.12 -38.61
CA ILE A 47 4.19 -21.98 -37.82
C ILE A 47 2.76 -21.62 -38.25
N PRO A 48 1.76 -21.68 -37.37
CA PRO A 48 0.43 -21.20 -37.66
C PRO A 48 0.41 -19.74 -38.09
N SER A 49 -0.37 -19.41 -39.12
CA SER A 49 -0.56 -18.03 -39.57
C SER A 49 -1.28 -17.19 -38.50
N GLY A 50 -0.84 -15.94 -38.32
CA GLY A 50 -1.46 -15.00 -37.40
C GLY A 50 -1.14 -15.22 -35.93
N LEU A 51 -0.02 -15.88 -35.60
CA LEU A 51 0.42 -16.00 -34.20
C LEU A 51 0.71 -14.63 -33.59
N THR A 52 0.24 -14.41 -32.37
CA THR A 52 0.58 -13.25 -31.55
C THR A 52 0.62 -13.63 -30.08
N LEU A 53 0.98 -12.66 -29.23
CA LEU A 53 0.98 -12.79 -27.78
C LEU A 53 -0.27 -12.15 -27.20
N ALA A 54 -0.77 -12.70 -26.10
CA ALA A 54 -1.77 -12.07 -25.27
C ALA A 54 -1.22 -11.87 -23.86
N GLU A 55 -1.37 -10.67 -23.30
CA GLU A 55 -1.14 -10.40 -21.88
C GLU A 55 -2.26 -11.03 -21.07
N VAL A 56 -1.89 -11.89 -20.12
CA VAL A 56 -2.80 -12.60 -19.22
C VAL A 56 -2.78 -11.90 -17.87
N GLY A 57 -3.68 -10.93 -17.69
CA GLY A 57 -3.90 -10.21 -16.44
C GLY A 57 -5.33 -10.39 -15.92
N HIS A 58 -5.92 -9.32 -15.37
CA HIS A 58 -7.35 -9.29 -15.00
C HIS A 58 -8.26 -9.36 -16.23
N GLN A 59 -7.78 -8.91 -17.39
CA GLN A 59 -8.38 -9.09 -18.71
C GLN A 59 -7.31 -9.59 -19.67
N THR A 60 -7.66 -10.54 -20.52
CA THR A 60 -6.75 -11.01 -21.57
C THR A 60 -6.70 -9.97 -22.68
N ARG A 61 -5.53 -9.37 -22.91
CA ARG A 61 -5.33 -8.37 -23.97
C ARG A 61 -4.41 -8.95 -25.04
N THR A 62 -4.90 -9.07 -26.27
CA THR A 62 -4.07 -9.45 -27.42
C THR A 62 -3.14 -8.29 -27.81
N VAL A 63 -1.88 -8.62 -28.10
CA VAL A 63 -0.85 -7.68 -28.54
C VAL A 63 -0.83 -7.64 -30.07
N ASN A 64 -0.57 -6.48 -30.67
CA ASN A 64 -0.51 -6.35 -32.12
C ASN A 64 0.72 -7.11 -32.66
N PRO A 65 0.55 -8.12 -33.55
CA PRO A 65 1.67 -8.87 -34.12
C PRO A 65 2.68 -7.98 -34.86
N ASP A 66 2.23 -6.91 -35.52
CA ASP A 66 3.09 -6.04 -36.35
C ASP A 66 3.85 -4.98 -35.53
N SER A 67 3.53 -4.84 -34.25
CA SER A 67 4.22 -3.87 -33.38
C SER A 67 5.62 -4.35 -33.00
N LEU A 68 6.58 -3.42 -32.92
CA LEU A 68 7.89 -3.71 -32.33
C LEU A 68 7.72 -4.11 -30.87
N VAL A 69 8.49 -5.08 -30.40
CA VAL A 69 8.43 -5.54 -28.99
C VAL A 69 8.61 -4.35 -28.03
N ILE A 70 9.47 -3.39 -28.39
CA ILE A 70 9.75 -2.19 -27.59
C ILE A 70 8.56 -1.20 -27.51
N GLU A 71 7.67 -1.21 -28.50
CA GLU A 71 6.49 -0.33 -28.61
C GLU A 71 5.18 -1.06 -28.28
N SER A 72 5.23 -2.39 -28.20
CA SER A 72 4.08 -3.26 -27.94
C SER A 72 3.43 -3.05 -26.56
N GLY A 73 4.17 -2.44 -25.63
CA GLY A 73 3.80 -2.32 -24.24
C GLY A 73 4.08 -3.58 -23.40
N LEU A 74 4.72 -4.60 -23.97
CA LEU A 74 5.20 -5.77 -23.22
C LEU A 74 6.31 -5.37 -22.25
N ARG A 75 6.20 -5.82 -21.00
CA ARG A 75 7.12 -5.50 -19.91
C ARG A 75 7.60 -6.76 -19.22
N SER A 76 8.79 -6.70 -18.62
CA SER A 76 9.27 -7.82 -17.82
C SER A 76 8.33 -8.08 -16.63
N ALA A 77 8.25 -9.34 -16.21
CA ALA A 77 7.34 -9.88 -15.20
C ALA A 77 5.85 -9.92 -15.60
N GLN A 78 5.49 -9.63 -16.85
CA GLN A 78 4.15 -9.92 -17.35
C GLN A 78 3.96 -11.41 -17.62
N THR A 79 2.74 -11.87 -17.38
CA THR A 79 2.29 -13.18 -17.83
C THR A 79 1.71 -13.05 -19.23
N ILE A 80 2.18 -13.87 -20.17
CA ILE A 80 1.73 -13.89 -21.56
C ILE A 80 1.25 -15.28 -21.96
N ALA A 81 0.41 -15.37 -22.98
CA ALA A 81 0.04 -16.63 -23.63
C ALA A 81 0.19 -16.50 -25.15
N LEU A 82 0.54 -17.59 -25.82
CA LEU A 82 0.48 -17.68 -27.27
C LEU A 82 -0.98 -17.76 -27.71
N THR A 83 -1.37 -16.91 -28.66
CA THR A 83 -2.71 -16.90 -29.24
C THR A 83 -2.66 -16.69 -30.75
N ARG A 84 -3.79 -16.92 -31.43
CA ARG A 84 -3.91 -16.67 -32.87
C ARG A 84 -4.79 -15.45 -33.12
N THR A 85 -4.45 -14.75 -34.18
CA THR A 85 -5.19 -13.62 -34.73
C THR A 85 -6.39 -14.19 -35.49
N GLY A 86 -7.49 -14.46 -34.77
CA GLY A 86 -8.75 -14.98 -35.31
C GLY A 86 -9.90 -15.01 -34.30
N GLU A 87 -11.01 -14.35 -34.65
CA GLU A 87 -12.32 -14.31 -33.95
C GLU A 87 -12.39 -13.72 -32.54
N GLN A 88 -11.43 -12.89 -32.14
CA GLN A 88 -11.63 -11.96 -31.02
C GLN A 88 -10.63 -10.80 -31.08
N PHE A 89 -10.40 -10.26 -32.29
CA PHE A 89 -10.13 -8.82 -32.42
C PHE A 89 -11.42 -8.07 -32.05
N VAL A 90 -11.85 -8.23 -30.80
CA VAL A 90 -12.41 -7.09 -30.11
C VAL A 90 -11.20 -6.18 -30.01
N GLU A 91 -11.10 -5.21 -30.92
CA GLU A 91 -10.61 -3.90 -30.54
C GLU A 91 -11.28 -3.63 -29.20
N VAL A 92 -10.62 -4.00 -28.09
CA VAL A 92 -10.88 -3.40 -26.81
C VAL A 92 -10.60 -1.97 -27.15
N ARG A 93 -11.66 -1.22 -27.44
CA ARG A 93 -11.65 0.22 -27.71
C ARG A 93 -10.64 0.73 -26.72
N ARG A 94 -9.44 1.00 -27.21
CA ARG A 94 -8.33 1.40 -26.38
C ARG A 94 -8.90 2.60 -25.65
N GLN A 95 -9.00 2.54 -24.32
CA GLN A 95 -9.55 3.69 -23.59
C GLN A 95 -8.78 4.90 -24.09
N ALA A 96 -9.50 5.85 -24.69
CA ALA A 96 -8.87 6.93 -25.41
C ALA A 96 -8.03 7.71 -24.40
N ALA A 97 -6.71 7.73 -24.61
CA ALA A 97 -5.77 8.46 -23.79
C ALA A 97 -5.71 9.94 -24.21
N ALA A 98 -6.05 10.22 -25.47
CA ALA A 98 -6.28 11.55 -26.00
C ALA A 98 -7.47 11.55 -26.97
N GLU A 99 -7.98 12.73 -27.30
CA GLU A 99 -9.03 12.97 -28.29
C GLU A 99 -8.48 13.93 -29.35
N LEU A 100 -8.54 13.53 -30.62
CA LEU A 100 -8.31 14.42 -31.76
C LEU A 100 -9.65 15.02 -32.16
N VAL A 101 -9.72 16.34 -32.16
CA VAL A 101 -10.93 17.10 -32.51
C VAL A 101 -10.63 17.94 -33.74
N VAL A 102 -11.36 17.68 -34.83
CA VAL A 102 -11.26 18.45 -36.06
C VAL A 102 -11.96 19.79 -35.86
N LEU A 103 -11.20 20.87 -35.98
CA LEU A 103 -11.66 22.24 -35.78
C LEU A 103 -12.19 22.83 -37.09
N GLU A 104 -11.46 22.65 -38.19
CA GLU A 104 -11.73 23.25 -39.50
C GLU A 104 -11.41 22.22 -40.61
N GLY A 105 -12.05 22.36 -41.78
CA GLY A 105 -11.91 21.44 -42.91
C GLY A 105 -13.16 20.58 -43.18
N PRO A 106 -13.10 19.64 -44.15
CA PRO A 106 -14.24 18.81 -44.57
C PRO A 106 -14.87 17.98 -43.45
N ASP A 107 -14.04 17.58 -42.49
CA ASP A 107 -14.42 16.74 -41.35
C ASP A 107 -14.69 17.54 -40.06
N ALA A 108 -14.88 18.87 -40.16
CA ALA A 108 -15.04 19.75 -39.00
C ALA A 108 -16.12 19.26 -38.01
N GLY A 109 -15.77 19.24 -36.73
CA GLY A 109 -16.63 18.77 -35.65
C GLY A 109 -16.51 17.26 -35.35
N GLN A 110 -15.82 16.49 -36.19
CA GLN A 110 -15.54 15.09 -35.89
C GLN A 110 -14.51 14.95 -34.78
N LYS A 111 -14.65 13.86 -34.02
CA LYS A 111 -13.81 13.53 -32.88
C LYS A 111 -13.34 12.09 -32.97
N PHE A 112 -12.06 11.87 -32.74
CA PHE A 112 -11.44 10.56 -32.81
C PHE A 112 -10.71 10.27 -31.50
N GLY A 113 -11.04 9.14 -30.88
CA GLY A 113 -10.35 8.68 -29.69
C GLY A 113 -8.98 8.14 -30.06
N LEU A 114 -7.93 8.74 -29.51
CA LEU A 114 -6.55 8.29 -29.69
C LEU A 114 -6.12 7.45 -28.48
N PRO A 115 -5.65 6.23 -28.69
CA PRO A 115 -5.05 5.44 -27.63
C PRO A 115 -3.68 5.94 -27.20
N SER A 116 -3.18 5.45 -26.07
CA SER A 116 -1.73 5.49 -25.79
C SER A 116 -0.98 4.69 -26.85
N GLY A 117 0.15 5.22 -27.32
CA GLY A 117 0.96 4.67 -28.40
C GLY A 117 0.84 5.46 -29.70
N SER A 118 1.04 4.80 -30.83
CA SER A 118 1.04 5.40 -32.16
C SER A 118 -0.32 5.25 -32.85
N SER A 119 -0.79 6.31 -33.50
CA SER A 119 -1.97 6.34 -34.37
C SER A 119 -1.64 7.07 -35.67
N VAL A 120 -1.98 6.48 -36.81
CA VAL A 120 -1.75 7.08 -38.13
C VAL A 120 -2.97 7.87 -38.56
N VAL A 121 -2.75 9.11 -38.99
CA VAL A 121 -3.77 10.03 -39.51
C VAL A 121 -3.56 10.20 -41.02
N GLY A 122 -4.63 10.05 -41.80
CA GLY A 122 -4.55 10.21 -43.25
C GLY A 122 -5.88 9.93 -43.95
N ARG A 123 -5.89 10.00 -45.29
CA ARG A 123 -7.07 9.70 -46.11
C ARG A 123 -7.26 8.20 -46.38
N GLY A 124 -6.22 7.40 -46.20
CA GLY A 124 -6.23 5.98 -46.52
C GLY A 124 -7.15 5.17 -45.60
N ALA A 125 -7.78 4.12 -46.16
CA ALA A 125 -8.67 3.24 -45.41
C ALA A 125 -7.97 2.39 -44.31
N GLY A 126 -6.64 2.42 -44.25
CA GLY A 126 -5.84 1.73 -43.22
C GLY A 126 -5.29 2.65 -42.14
N CYS A 127 -5.76 3.90 -42.05
CA CYS A 127 -5.38 4.85 -41.00
C CYS A 127 -6.27 4.68 -39.77
N ASP A 128 -5.69 4.85 -38.57
CA ASP A 128 -6.44 4.86 -37.31
C ASP A 128 -7.42 6.05 -37.25
N VAL A 129 -7.02 7.20 -37.81
CA VAL A 129 -7.89 8.35 -38.05
C VAL A 129 -7.98 8.60 -39.55
N GLN A 130 -9.13 8.26 -40.12
CA GLN A 130 -9.41 8.48 -41.53
C GLN A 130 -10.09 9.84 -41.75
N LEU A 131 -9.46 10.69 -42.55
CA LEU A 131 -9.99 11.99 -42.98
C LEU A 131 -10.51 11.92 -44.42
N THR A 132 -11.53 12.70 -44.74
CA THR A 132 -12.12 12.79 -46.08
C THR A 132 -11.45 13.83 -46.98
N ASP A 133 -10.61 14.68 -46.40
CA ASP A 133 -9.87 15.73 -47.10
C ASP A 133 -8.94 15.19 -48.20
N THR A 134 -9.17 15.64 -49.43
CA THR A 134 -8.43 15.23 -50.62
C THR A 134 -6.97 15.69 -50.64
N MET A 135 -6.65 16.78 -49.94
CA MET A 135 -5.30 17.31 -49.80
C MET A 135 -4.50 16.58 -48.72
N VAL A 136 -5.15 15.73 -47.92
CA VAL A 136 -4.48 14.84 -46.98
C VAL A 136 -3.96 13.60 -47.70
N SER A 137 -2.72 13.23 -47.35
CA SER A 137 -2.03 12.06 -47.94
C SER A 137 -2.63 10.75 -47.41
N ARG A 138 -2.45 9.66 -48.14
CA ARG A 138 -3.01 8.35 -47.74
C ARG A 138 -2.55 7.93 -46.34
N GLN A 139 -1.29 8.17 -46.01
CA GLN A 139 -0.75 8.19 -44.65
C GLN A 139 -0.03 9.54 -44.55
N HIS A 140 -0.54 10.45 -43.75
CA HIS A 140 -0.04 11.83 -43.75
C HIS A 140 0.87 12.07 -42.56
N LEU A 141 0.38 11.82 -41.34
CA LEU A 141 1.18 11.93 -40.13
C LEU A 141 0.91 10.78 -39.17
N ARG A 142 1.81 10.62 -38.21
CA ARG A 142 1.66 9.75 -37.06
C ARG A 142 1.52 10.61 -35.81
N VAL A 143 0.51 10.32 -35.00
CA VAL A 143 0.35 10.86 -33.66
C VAL A 143 0.85 9.83 -32.66
N ASN A 144 1.83 10.21 -31.86
CA ASN A 144 2.30 9.43 -30.73
C ASN A 144 1.72 10.03 -29.44
N VAL A 145 0.87 9.28 -28.76
CA VAL A 145 0.30 9.63 -27.45
C VAL A 145 1.05 8.86 -26.38
N ALA A 146 2.05 9.49 -25.79
CA ALA A 146 2.77 9.00 -24.61
C ALA A 146 2.71 10.09 -23.53
N GLU A 147 3.77 10.28 -22.74
CA GLU A 147 3.84 11.36 -21.73
C GLU A 147 3.54 12.76 -22.30
N HIS A 148 3.90 12.98 -23.56
CA HIS A 148 3.48 14.10 -24.38
C HIS A 148 2.84 13.60 -25.68
N VAL A 149 2.07 14.47 -26.34
CA VAL A 149 1.53 14.20 -27.67
C VAL A 149 2.53 14.73 -28.68
N GLU A 150 2.92 13.88 -29.63
CA GLU A 150 3.83 14.26 -30.71
C GLU A 150 3.21 13.94 -32.06
N VAL A 151 3.38 14.84 -33.02
CA VAL A 151 3.02 14.62 -34.42
C VAL A 151 4.29 14.47 -35.25
N ILE A 152 4.31 13.49 -36.15
CA ILE A 152 5.44 13.20 -37.03
C ILE A 152 4.91 13.07 -38.45
N ASP A 153 5.45 13.86 -39.37
CA ASP A 153 5.13 13.73 -40.79
C ASP A 153 5.65 12.40 -41.35
N LEU A 154 4.85 11.72 -42.17
CA LEU A 154 5.20 10.44 -42.79
C LEU A 154 5.66 10.60 -44.24
N GLY A 155 6.21 11.76 -44.60
CA GLY A 155 6.56 12.11 -45.98
C GLY A 155 5.33 12.54 -46.76
N SER A 156 4.49 13.38 -46.15
CA SER A 156 3.27 13.85 -46.80
C SER A 156 3.56 14.81 -47.94
N ALA A 157 2.62 14.91 -48.90
CA ALA A 157 2.81 15.78 -50.07
C ALA A 157 2.73 17.27 -49.76
N ASN A 158 1.98 17.65 -48.70
CA ASN A 158 1.70 19.04 -48.35
C ASN A 158 2.36 19.47 -47.02
N GLY A 159 3.06 18.55 -46.34
CA GLY A 159 3.66 18.79 -45.03
C GLY A 159 2.65 18.96 -43.91
N ILE A 160 3.16 19.09 -42.68
CA ILE A 160 2.36 19.40 -41.49
C ILE A 160 2.69 20.81 -41.01
N LEU A 161 1.67 21.55 -40.55
CA LEU A 161 1.85 22.84 -39.89
C LEU A 161 1.35 22.75 -38.45
N VAL A 162 2.14 23.25 -37.49
CA VAL A 162 1.73 23.38 -36.09
C VAL A 162 1.79 24.84 -35.72
N ASN A 163 0.65 25.44 -35.33
CA ASN A 163 0.52 26.87 -35.05
C ASN A 163 1.13 27.76 -36.16
N ASP A 164 0.82 27.44 -37.42
CA ASP A 164 1.27 28.13 -38.64
C ASP A 164 2.76 27.98 -38.99
N GLU A 165 3.51 27.11 -38.30
CA GLU A 165 4.90 26.78 -38.63
C GLU A 165 5.01 25.38 -39.26
N VAL A 166 5.74 25.28 -40.38
CA VAL A 166 6.01 23.99 -41.05
C VAL A 166 7.04 23.22 -40.24
N THR A 167 6.74 21.96 -39.95
CA THR A 167 7.61 21.07 -39.15
C THR A 167 7.53 19.65 -39.69
N ASP A 168 8.55 18.83 -39.44
CA ASP A 168 8.50 17.38 -39.75
C ASP A 168 8.12 16.58 -38.50
N ARG A 169 8.31 17.16 -37.31
CA ARG A 169 8.09 16.52 -36.01
C ARG A 169 7.96 17.57 -34.93
N GLU A 170 6.85 17.57 -34.20
CA GLU A 170 6.60 18.57 -33.16
C GLU A 170 5.83 17.98 -31.97
N THR A 171 6.12 18.46 -30.77
CA THR A 171 5.37 18.09 -29.56
C THR A 171 4.19 19.04 -29.39
N VAL A 172 2.97 18.51 -29.45
CA VAL A 172 1.72 19.27 -29.44
C VAL A 172 1.22 19.44 -28.00
N GLN A 173 0.99 20.68 -27.60
CA GLN A 173 0.40 21.06 -26.32
C GLN A 173 -1.13 21.20 -26.42
N VAL A 174 -1.79 21.22 -25.26
CA VAL A 174 -3.24 21.45 -25.21
C VAL A 174 -3.55 22.86 -25.71
N GLY A 175 -4.28 22.92 -26.83
CA GLY A 175 -4.67 24.19 -27.46
C GLY A 175 -3.93 24.49 -28.77
N ASP A 176 -2.86 23.76 -29.06
CA ASP A 176 -2.16 23.87 -30.34
C ASP A 176 -3.03 23.40 -31.50
N ARG A 177 -2.86 24.05 -32.64
CA ARG A 177 -3.56 23.73 -33.90
C ARG A 177 -2.59 23.05 -34.84
N VAL A 178 -2.94 21.85 -35.25
CA VAL A 178 -2.21 21.09 -36.28
C VAL A 178 -3.03 21.14 -37.57
N MET A 179 -2.40 21.58 -38.65
CA MET A 179 -3.01 21.70 -39.97
C MET A 179 -2.33 20.78 -40.97
N ILE A 180 -3.15 20.05 -41.72
CA ILE A 180 -2.75 19.16 -42.81
C ILE A 180 -3.74 19.31 -43.96
N GLY A 181 -3.27 19.60 -45.17
CA GLY A 181 -4.17 19.95 -46.27
C GLY A 181 -5.09 21.12 -45.88
N ASP A 182 -6.40 20.93 -46.02
CA ASP A 182 -7.44 21.89 -45.62
C ASP A 182 -8.03 21.57 -44.22
N THR A 183 -7.46 20.58 -43.51
CA THR A 183 -7.96 20.12 -42.22
C THR A 183 -7.11 20.65 -41.08
N THR A 184 -7.74 21.38 -40.15
CA THR A 184 -7.11 21.79 -38.88
C THR A 184 -7.73 21.04 -37.73
N PHE A 185 -6.91 20.46 -36.86
CA PHE A 185 -7.36 19.74 -35.67
C PHE A 185 -6.54 20.10 -34.44
N SER A 186 -7.08 19.78 -33.27
CA SER A 186 -6.35 19.86 -31.99
C SER A 186 -6.39 18.51 -31.29
N ILE A 187 -5.37 18.20 -30.51
CA ILE A 187 -5.30 16.96 -29.73
C ILE A 187 -5.36 17.33 -28.25
N ARG A 188 -6.23 16.66 -27.49
CA ARG A 188 -6.41 16.89 -26.06
C ARG A 188 -6.27 15.58 -25.28
N PRO A 189 -5.39 15.49 -24.27
CA PRO A 189 -5.30 14.31 -23.43
C PRO A 189 -6.58 14.13 -22.60
N LEU A 190 -7.10 12.91 -22.52
CA LEU A 190 -8.33 12.55 -21.80
C LEU A 190 -8.05 12.03 -20.37
N GLN A 191 -6.80 11.68 -20.06
CA GLN A 191 -6.36 11.36 -18.70
C GLN A 191 -5.27 12.34 -18.27
N SER A 192 -5.28 12.76 -17.00
CA SER A 192 -4.16 13.47 -16.38
C SER A 192 -2.95 12.54 -16.40
N MET A 193 -2.10 12.70 -17.41
CA MET A 193 -0.87 11.93 -17.53
C MET A 193 0.09 12.42 -16.46
N ALA A 194 0.15 11.68 -15.35
CA ALA A 194 1.23 11.84 -14.40
C ALA A 194 2.55 11.63 -15.17
N THR A 195 3.39 12.66 -15.14
CA THR A 195 4.75 12.71 -15.68
C THR A 195 5.53 11.48 -15.20
N VAL A 196 5.65 10.46 -16.05
CA VAL A 196 6.53 9.32 -15.83
C VAL A 196 7.62 9.43 -16.89
N GLY A 197 8.68 10.15 -16.50
CA GLY A 197 9.78 10.50 -17.37
C GLY A 197 10.34 9.31 -18.15
N ARG A 198 10.62 9.56 -19.43
CA ARG A 198 11.49 8.80 -20.35
C ARG A 198 11.90 7.42 -19.83
N VAL A 199 11.00 6.46 -20.05
CA VAL A 199 11.18 5.06 -19.69
C VAL A 199 12.12 4.42 -20.72
N GLU A 200 13.28 3.89 -20.28
CA GLU A 200 13.89 2.76 -20.97
C GLU A 200 12.78 1.71 -21.10
N ALA A 201 12.35 1.39 -22.33
CA ALA A 201 11.05 0.82 -22.69
C ALA A 201 10.56 -0.44 -21.94
N THR A 202 11.37 -1.03 -21.06
CA THR A 202 11.04 -2.19 -20.21
C THR A 202 10.92 -1.86 -18.72
N ALA A 203 11.24 -0.64 -18.28
CA ALA A 203 11.10 -0.19 -16.90
C ALA A 203 9.71 0.40 -16.63
N VAL A 204 9.27 0.38 -15.37
CA VAL A 204 8.08 1.13 -14.93
C VAL A 204 8.59 2.28 -14.08
N GLY A 205 8.37 3.51 -14.52
CA GLY A 205 8.70 4.66 -13.68
C GLY A 205 7.78 4.67 -12.46
N PHE A 206 8.38 4.79 -11.28
CA PHE A 206 7.69 4.69 -10.01
C PHE A 206 8.10 5.86 -9.12
N ILE A 207 7.11 6.63 -8.65
CA ILE A 207 7.34 7.69 -7.67
C ILE A 207 7.29 7.06 -6.27
N ARG A 208 8.41 7.14 -5.56
CA ARG A 208 8.54 6.65 -4.20
C ARG A 208 7.71 7.51 -3.25
N SER A 209 6.53 7.02 -2.89
CA SER A 209 5.67 7.67 -1.91
C SER A 209 6.32 7.61 -0.52
N PRO A 210 6.36 8.72 0.24
CA PRO A 210 6.87 8.71 1.60
C PRO A 210 5.99 7.84 2.50
N ARG A 211 6.60 6.94 3.27
CA ARG A 211 5.88 6.10 4.22
C ARG A 211 5.80 6.78 5.58
N LEU A 212 4.62 7.27 5.93
CA LEU A 212 4.29 7.85 7.23
C LEU A 212 3.84 6.77 8.25
N ALA A 213 4.38 5.55 8.17
CA ALA A 213 4.04 4.51 9.14
C ALA A 213 4.97 4.65 10.37
N PRO A 214 4.48 5.12 11.52
CA PRO A 214 5.29 5.20 12.72
C PRO A 214 5.66 3.79 13.18
N ILE A 215 6.91 3.61 13.62
CA ILE A 215 7.33 2.42 14.34
C ILE A 215 6.63 2.45 15.69
N TYR A 216 6.02 1.33 16.11
CA TYR A 216 5.40 1.26 17.43
C TYR A 216 6.49 1.33 18.51
N PRO A 217 6.59 2.41 19.32
CA PRO A 217 7.70 2.58 20.26
C PRO A 217 7.55 1.74 21.53
N GLY A 218 6.35 1.24 21.82
CA GLY A 218 5.99 0.68 23.13
C GLY A 218 5.27 1.70 24.01
N GLU A 219 4.31 1.23 24.81
CA GLU A 219 3.59 2.05 25.78
C GLU A 219 3.95 1.56 27.20
N PRO A 220 4.27 2.47 28.15
CA PRO A 220 4.48 2.11 29.54
C PRO A 220 3.14 1.98 30.27
N PHE A 221 2.97 0.89 31.02
CA PHE A 221 1.81 0.63 31.87
C PHE A 221 2.23 0.62 33.34
N ALA A 222 1.47 1.31 34.20
CA ALA A 222 1.71 1.27 35.63
C ALA A 222 1.12 -0.02 36.23
N GLY A 223 1.95 -0.78 36.95
CA GLY A 223 1.50 -1.93 37.72
C GLY A 223 0.67 -1.49 38.94
N PRO A 224 -0.42 -2.19 39.28
CA PRO A 224 -1.19 -1.87 40.48
C PRO A 224 -0.38 -2.17 41.75
N GLU A 225 -0.51 -1.31 42.76
CA GLU A 225 0.16 -1.48 44.06
C GLU A 225 -0.34 -2.73 44.78
N VAL A 226 0.58 -3.57 45.25
CA VAL A 226 0.22 -4.79 45.97
C VAL A 226 -0.23 -4.43 47.39
N PRO A 227 -1.46 -4.76 47.80
CA PRO A 227 -1.95 -4.40 49.13
C PRO A 227 -1.15 -5.13 50.21
N GLU A 228 -0.58 -4.37 51.14
CA GLU A 228 0.15 -4.93 52.27
C GLU A 228 -0.78 -5.44 53.38
N ARG A 229 -0.37 -6.51 54.05
CA ARG A 229 -1.11 -7.02 55.21
C ARG A 229 -0.94 -6.05 56.39
N PRO A 230 -2.05 -5.57 57.00
CA PRO A 230 -1.95 -4.73 58.18
C PRO A 230 -1.25 -5.50 59.30
N ARG A 231 -0.16 -4.94 59.81
CA ARG A 231 0.53 -5.44 60.98
C ARG A 231 -0.04 -4.68 62.18
N PRO A 232 -0.85 -5.32 63.04
CA PRO A 232 -1.39 -4.62 64.19
C PRO A 232 -0.24 -4.07 65.04
N GLY A 233 -0.41 -2.84 65.53
CA GLY A 233 0.55 -2.25 66.45
C GLY A 233 0.75 -3.14 67.69
N ARG A 234 1.88 -2.99 68.38
CA ARG A 234 2.05 -3.65 69.68
C ARG A 234 1.04 -3.05 70.65
N PHE A 235 0.30 -3.91 71.37
CA PHE A 235 -0.65 -3.46 72.37
C PHE A 235 0.06 -2.56 73.40
N PRO A 236 -0.41 -1.32 73.64
CA PRO A 236 0.31 -0.33 74.45
C PRO A 236 0.09 -0.60 75.95
N VAL A 237 0.69 -1.68 76.47
CA VAL A 237 0.55 -2.13 77.87
C VAL A 237 0.92 -1.01 78.86
N PHE A 238 1.99 -0.26 78.60
CA PHE A 238 2.41 0.86 79.45
C PHE A 238 1.34 1.95 79.55
N LEU A 239 0.70 2.27 78.43
CA LEU A 239 -0.37 3.28 78.36
C LEU A 239 -1.63 2.81 79.09
N MET A 240 -1.87 1.49 79.18
CA MET A 240 -2.97 0.90 79.94
C MET A 240 -2.70 0.89 81.45
N ILE A 241 -1.46 0.66 81.89
CA ILE A 241 -1.10 0.56 83.31
C ILE A 241 -1.06 1.94 84.00
N ALA A 242 -0.57 2.97 83.32
CA ALA A 242 -0.39 4.30 83.93
C ALA A 242 -1.69 4.93 84.50
N PRO A 243 -2.85 4.90 83.81
CA PRO A 243 -4.11 5.42 84.34
C PRO A 243 -4.68 4.57 85.47
N ILE A 244 -4.49 3.24 85.42
CA ILE A 244 -4.92 2.33 86.49
C ILE A 244 -4.15 2.64 87.77
N LEU A 245 -2.84 2.83 87.66
CA LEU A 245 -1.98 3.18 88.79
C LEU A 245 -2.28 4.59 89.30
N MET A 246 -2.52 5.56 88.40
CA MET A 246 -2.94 6.92 88.75
C MET A 246 -4.31 6.93 89.45
N ALA A 247 -5.25 6.08 89.04
CA ALA A 247 -6.58 5.97 89.66
C ALA A 247 -6.51 5.53 91.12
N VAL A 248 -5.65 4.57 91.42
CA VAL A 248 -5.40 4.11 92.79
C VAL A 248 -4.84 5.24 93.65
N VAL A 249 -3.87 6.00 93.12
CA VAL A 249 -3.26 7.14 93.83
C VAL A 249 -4.26 8.27 94.03
N MET A 250 -5.02 8.65 92.99
CA MET A 250 -5.99 9.75 93.07
C MET A 250 -7.16 9.44 94.00
N TRP A 251 -7.64 8.19 94.01
CA TRP A 251 -8.70 7.74 94.92
C TRP A 251 -8.26 7.85 96.38
N MET A 252 -7.01 7.45 96.67
CA MET A 252 -6.43 7.56 98.00
C MET A 252 -6.35 9.01 98.48
N MET A 253 -6.17 9.97 97.56
CA MET A 253 -5.97 11.38 97.87
C MET A 253 -7.26 12.22 97.90
N THR A 254 -8.22 11.95 96.99
CA THR A 254 -9.39 12.83 96.77
C THR A 254 -10.73 12.24 97.23
N GLN A 255 -10.84 10.93 97.50
CA GLN A 255 -12.06 10.25 97.98
C GLN A 255 -13.32 10.44 97.12
N GLN A 256 -13.20 10.98 95.90
CA GLN A 256 -14.34 11.23 95.01
C GLN A 256 -14.61 10.00 94.13
N LEU A 257 -15.83 9.45 94.16
CA LEU A 257 -16.22 8.29 93.34
C LEU A 257 -16.29 8.60 91.83
N LEU A 258 -16.63 9.84 91.46
CA LEU A 258 -16.81 10.24 90.05
C LEU A 258 -15.53 10.17 89.22
N SER A 259 -14.35 10.38 89.82
CA SER A 259 -13.06 10.34 89.13
C SER A 259 -12.64 8.92 88.71
N LEU A 260 -13.11 7.90 89.43
CA LEU A 260 -12.85 6.49 89.11
C LEU A 260 -13.52 6.06 87.80
N ILE A 261 -14.72 6.56 87.52
CA ILE A 261 -15.47 6.24 86.28
C ILE A 261 -14.71 6.76 85.06
N PHE A 262 -14.20 7.99 85.12
CA PHE A 262 -13.45 8.61 84.03
C PHE A 262 -12.12 7.91 83.76
N MET A 263 -11.44 7.43 84.81
CA MET A 263 -10.21 6.64 84.67
C MET A 263 -10.45 5.21 84.19
N ALA A 264 -11.59 4.58 84.50
CA ALA A 264 -11.96 3.28 83.97
C ALA A 264 -12.33 3.31 82.47
N MET A 265 -12.81 4.46 81.98
CA MET A 265 -13.12 4.69 80.56
C MET A 265 -11.88 4.63 79.65
N MET A 266 -10.70 5.06 80.12
CA MET A 266 -9.47 5.09 79.31
C MET A 266 -8.95 3.70 78.90
N PRO A 267 -8.76 2.74 79.82
CA PRO A 267 -8.42 1.36 79.47
C PRO A 267 -9.46 0.72 78.53
N LEU A 268 -10.75 1.01 78.75
CA LEU A 268 -11.82 0.54 77.89
C LEU A 268 -11.68 1.06 76.46
N MET A 269 -11.35 2.35 76.28
CA MET A 269 -11.11 2.92 74.95
C MET A 269 -9.89 2.31 74.26
N ILE A 270 -8.78 2.08 74.98
CA ILE A 270 -7.57 1.49 74.42
C ILE A 270 -7.83 0.06 73.93
N VAL A 271 -8.57 -0.73 74.71
CA VAL A 271 -8.99 -2.08 74.33
C VAL A 271 -9.95 -2.02 73.13
N ALA A 272 -10.91 -1.10 73.16
CA ALA A 272 -11.86 -0.90 72.06
C ALA A 272 -11.14 -0.53 70.76
N SER A 273 -10.20 0.44 70.79
CA SER A 273 -9.44 0.86 69.61
C SER A 273 -8.53 -0.23 69.05
N TYR A 274 -7.95 -1.06 69.92
CA TYR A 274 -7.12 -2.19 69.46
C TYR A 274 -7.95 -3.29 68.80
N VAL A 275 -9.14 -3.61 69.35
CA VAL A 275 -10.08 -4.53 68.69
C VAL A 275 -10.58 -3.95 67.37
N ASP A 276 -10.81 -2.63 67.34
CA ASP A 276 -11.18 -1.90 66.13
C ASP A 276 -10.11 -2.05 65.04
N GLU A 277 -8.84 -1.81 65.38
CA GLU A 277 -7.69 -1.96 64.47
C GLU A 277 -7.60 -3.39 63.89
N LEU A 278 -7.85 -4.41 64.71
CA LEU A 278 -7.85 -5.81 64.27
C LEU A 278 -9.00 -6.16 63.32
N VAL A 279 -10.21 -5.65 63.58
CA VAL A 279 -11.42 -5.96 62.80
C VAL A 279 -11.48 -5.11 61.54
N PHE A 280 -11.27 -3.80 61.66
CA PHE A 280 -11.24 -2.86 60.53
C PHE A 280 -10.06 -3.15 59.61
N GLY A 281 -8.87 -3.46 60.15
CA GLY A 281 -7.70 -3.83 59.35
C GLY A 281 -7.97 -5.04 58.45
N LYS A 282 -8.66 -6.08 58.96
CA LYS A 282 -9.06 -7.23 58.12
C LYS A 282 -10.05 -6.85 57.03
N ARG A 283 -11.03 -6.00 57.33
CA ARG A 283 -12.05 -5.56 56.36
C ARG A 283 -11.46 -4.64 55.29
N SER A 284 -10.59 -3.69 55.67
CA SER A 284 -9.91 -2.80 54.73
C SER A 284 -8.95 -3.56 53.84
N PHE A 285 -8.17 -4.50 54.39
CA PHE A 285 -7.32 -5.38 53.61
C PHE A 285 -8.11 -6.22 52.60
N LYS A 286 -9.24 -6.80 53.01
CA LYS A 286 -10.12 -7.55 52.10
C LYS A 286 -10.60 -6.68 50.93
N LYS A 287 -11.05 -5.45 51.21
CA LYS A 287 -11.47 -4.49 50.18
C LYS A 287 -10.32 -4.09 49.26
N ALA A 288 -9.13 -3.84 49.82
CA ALA A 288 -7.94 -3.50 49.04
C ALA A 288 -7.53 -4.63 48.10
N VAL A 289 -7.64 -5.90 48.54
CA VAL A 289 -7.41 -7.07 47.68
C VAL A 289 -8.47 -7.20 46.58
N GLU A 290 -9.74 -6.91 46.88
CA GLU A 290 -10.81 -6.90 45.88
C GLU A 290 -10.56 -5.82 44.82
N GLN A 291 -10.19 -4.60 45.23
CA GLN A 291 -9.85 -3.51 44.31
C GLN A 291 -8.62 -3.86 43.46
N TRP A 292 -7.53 -4.32 44.09
CA TRP A 292 -6.32 -4.74 43.39
C TRP A 292 -6.60 -5.80 42.32
N ARG A 293 -7.51 -6.76 42.58
CA ARG A 293 -7.91 -7.75 41.56
C ARG A 293 -8.62 -7.11 40.37
N LEU A 294 -9.46 -6.10 40.60
CA LEU A 294 -10.12 -5.36 39.53
C LEU A 294 -9.08 -4.56 38.72
N ASP A 295 -8.14 -3.91 39.40
CA ASP A 295 -7.08 -3.13 38.75
C ASP A 295 -6.16 -4.04 37.91
N VAL A 296 -5.81 -5.24 38.40
CA VAL A 296 -5.07 -6.25 37.64
C VAL A 296 -5.87 -6.72 36.41
N SER A 297 -7.18 -6.95 36.56
CA SER A 297 -8.03 -7.36 35.43
C SER A 297 -8.08 -6.28 34.35
N GLN A 298 -8.28 -5.02 34.76
CA GLN A 298 -8.29 -3.89 33.84
C GLN A 298 -6.94 -3.74 33.13
N LEU A 299 -5.83 -3.86 33.87
CA LEU A 299 -4.50 -3.83 33.28
C LEU A 299 -4.30 -4.96 32.25
N CYS A 300 -4.80 -6.17 32.51
CA CYS A 300 -4.76 -7.26 31.53
C CYS A 300 -5.53 -6.93 30.25
N ASP A 301 -6.70 -6.31 30.37
CA ASP A 301 -7.51 -5.90 29.22
C ASP A 301 -6.80 -4.80 28.40
N ASP A 302 -6.25 -3.79 29.08
CA ASP A 302 -5.49 -2.70 28.46
C ASP A 302 -4.23 -3.23 27.73
N LEU A 303 -3.53 -4.18 28.34
CA LEU A 303 -2.36 -4.84 27.73
C LEU A 303 -2.75 -5.70 26.52
N ALA A 304 -3.92 -6.35 26.55
CA ALA A 304 -4.42 -7.11 25.42
C ALA A 304 -4.71 -6.20 24.22
N GLU A 305 -5.39 -5.07 24.44
CA GLU A 305 -5.64 -4.06 23.40
C GLU A 305 -4.33 -3.46 22.86
N ALA A 306 -3.40 -3.12 23.74
CA ALA A 306 -2.08 -2.62 23.35
C ALA A 306 -1.29 -3.66 22.52
N ASN A 307 -1.36 -4.94 22.88
CA ASN A 307 -0.74 -6.01 22.13
C ASN A 307 -1.36 -6.18 20.73
N GLU A 308 -2.67 -6.05 20.57
CA GLU A 308 -3.31 -6.05 19.25
C GLU A 308 -2.81 -4.89 18.37
N ARG A 309 -2.72 -3.68 18.94
CA ARG A 309 -2.15 -2.50 18.26
C ARG A 309 -0.68 -2.71 17.89
N GLU A 310 0.12 -3.28 18.78
CA GLU A 310 1.52 -3.60 18.54
C GLU A 310 1.69 -4.63 17.42
N VAL A 311 0.90 -5.71 17.42
CA VAL A 311 0.92 -6.74 16.38
C VAL A 311 0.57 -6.14 15.02
N ALA A 312 -0.52 -5.37 14.94
CA ALA A 312 -0.94 -4.71 13.70
C ALA A 312 0.16 -3.76 13.18
N SER A 313 0.79 -2.97 14.06
CA SER A 313 1.88 -2.07 13.68
C SER A 313 3.11 -2.82 13.19
N ARG A 314 3.53 -3.89 13.87
CA ARG A 314 4.69 -4.71 13.44
C ARG A 314 4.44 -5.42 12.11
N LEU A 315 3.22 -5.90 11.87
CA LEU A 315 2.83 -6.48 10.58
C LEU A 315 2.84 -5.43 9.47
N ALA A 316 2.41 -4.21 9.77
CA ALA A 316 2.54 -3.10 8.84
C ALA A 316 4.02 -2.76 8.61
N GLU A 317 4.83 -2.61 9.66
CA GLU A 317 6.28 -2.34 9.57
C GLU A 317 6.91 -3.30 8.56
N HIS A 318 6.66 -4.61 8.68
CA HIS A 318 7.14 -5.68 7.79
C HIS A 318 6.00 -6.43 7.08
N PRO A 319 5.55 -5.95 5.90
CA PRO A 319 4.49 -6.58 5.12
C PRO A 319 4.83 -8.02 4.76
N SER A 320 3.79 -8.83 4.59
CA SER A 320 3.90 -10.20 4.11
C SER A 320 4.38 -10.25 2.66
N VAL A 321 4.90 -11.41 2.24
CA VAL A 321 5.27 -11.64 0.83
C VAL A 321 4.07 -11.45 -0.08
N ALA A 322 2.87 -11.90 0.32
CA ALA A 322 1.65 -11.74 -0.46
C ALA A 322 1.28 -10.26 -0.69
N GLU A 323 1.39 -9.42 0.35
CA GLU A 323 1.18 -7.98 0.24
C GLU A 323 2.23 -7.31 -0.64
N CYS A 324 3.50 -7.70 -0.51
CA CYS A 324 4.58 -7.20 -1.38
C CYS A 324 4.38 -7.59 -2.85
N VAL A 325 3.95 -8.82 -3.14
CA VAL A 325 3.66 -9.28 -4.50
C VAL A 325 2.47 -8.52 -5.08
N THR A 326 1.41 -8.34 -4.31
CA THR A 326 0.23 -7.55 -4.71
C THR A 326 0.63 -6.11 -4.98
N ALA A 327 1.40 -5.48 -4.07
CA ALA A 327 1.89 -4.13 -4.26
C ALA A 327 2.80 -3.98 -5.50
N THR A 328 3.57 -5.02 -5.84
CA THR A 328 4.41 -5.03 -7.04
C THR A 328 3.56 -5.10 -8.30
N ARG A 329 2.54 -5.96 -8.29
CA ARG A 329 1.61 -6.13 -9.42
C ARG A 329 0.76 -4.88 -9.67
N ASP A 330 0.22 -4.30 -8.61
CA ASP A 330 -0.74 -3.20 -8.68
C ASP A 330 -0.06 -1.82 -8.55
N LEU A 331 1.29 -1.79 -8.54
CA LEU A 331 2.11 -0.59 -8.40
C LEU A 331 1.73 0.28 -7.19
N LEU A 332 1.40 -0.37 -6.07
CA LEU A 332 0.97 0.32 -4.86
C LEU A 332 2.12 1.11 -4.20
N PRO A 333 1.81 2.11 -3.36
CA PRO A 333 2.81 2.93 -2.66
C PRO A 333 3.78 2.19 -1.72
N LEU A 334 3.62 0.87 -1.53
CA LEU A 334 4.45 0.05 -0.65
C LEU A 334 5.87 -0.17 -1.20
N LEU A 335 6.06 -0.05 -2.52
CA LEU A 335 7.33 -0.33 -3.18
C LEU A 335 8.38 0.72 -2.84
N TRP A 336 9.61 0.26 -2.59
CA TRP A 336 10.78 1.13 -2.42
C TRP A 336 10.63 2.23 -1.35
N THR A 337 9.83 1.94 -0.31
CA THR A 337 9.48 2.90 0.75
C THR A 337 10.59 3.11 1.78
N ARG A 338 11.43 2.11 2.04
CA ARG A 338 12.51 2.19 3.04
C ARG A 338 13.78 2.80 2.46
N ARG A 339 14.44 3.65 3.25
CA ARG A 339 15.71 4.30 2.90
C ARG A 339 16.81 3.90 3.89
N PRO A 340 18.10 3.94 3.52
CA PRO A 340 19.21 3.59 4.40
C PRO A 340 19.20 4.29 5.76
N GLU A 341 18.70 5.52 5.81
CA GLU A 341 18.60 6.32 7.04
C GLU A 341 17.40 5.96 7.93
N MET A 342 16.44 5.18 7.44
CA MET A 342 15.23 4.83 8.19
C MET A 342 15.42 3.51 8.95
N PRO A 343 14.87 3.40 10.18
CA PRO A 343 14.85 2.12 10.88
C PRO A 343 14.08 1.06 10.08
N GLY A 344 14.44 -0.21 10.22
CA GLY A 344 13.89 -1.27 9.38
C GLY A 344 14.56 -1.41 8.02
N PHE A 345 15.52 -0.55 7.63
CA PHE A 345 16.25 -0.73 6.38
C PHE A 345 17.04 -2.04 6.40
N ALA A 346 16.96 -2.79 5.29
CA ALA A 346 17.55 -4.12 5.16
C ALA A 346 17.07 -5.16 6.22
N GLU A 347 15.93 -4.94 6.85
CA GLU A 347 15.28 -5.94 7.70
C GLU A 347 14.24 -6.74 6.92
N PHE A 348 14.34 -8.07 7.01
CA PHE A 348 13.52 -9.00 6.24
C PHE A 348 12.59 -9.82 7.14
N ARG A 349 11.34 -10.00 6.69
CA ARG A 349 10.38 -10.88 7.33
C ARG A 349 10.54 -12.30 6.80
N PHE A 350 10.93 -13.22 7.69
CA PHE A 350 11.01 -14.65 7.37
C PHE A 350 9.71 -15.41 7.65
N GLY A 351 8.92 -14.95 8.62
CA GLY A 351 7.70 -15.64 9.04
C GLY A 351 6.98 -14.93 10.17
N LEU A 352 5.97 -15.60 10.71
CA LEU A 352 5.26 -15.19 11.92
C LEU A 352 5.78 -16.00 13.10
N GLY A 353 5.92 -15.35 14.25
CA GLY A 353 6.41 -15.98 15.47
C GLY A 353 6.18 -15.09 16.69
N SER A 354 6.55 -15.60 17.85
CA SER A 354 6.50 -14.83 19.09
C SER A 354 7.72 -13.92 19.20
N ALA A 355 7.52 -12.69 19.62
CA ALA A 355 8.58 -11.73 19.90
C ALA A 355 8.29 -11.05 21.24
N SER A 356 9.33 -10.56 21.92
CA SER A 356 9.16 -9.78 23.14
C SER A 356 8.32 -8.52 22.85
N ALA A 357 7.37 -8.22 23.74
CA ALA A 357 6.58 -7.00 23.67
C ALA A 357 7.49 -5.77 23.79
N ARG A 358 7.17 -4.69 23.05
CA ARG A 358 7.84 -3.39 23.19
C ARG A 358 7.26 -2.58 24.35
N SER A 359 5.99 -2.81 24.68
CA SER A 359 5.33 -2.21 25.83
C SER A 359 5.91 -2.76 27.15
N THR A 360 6.04 -1.89 28.16
CA THR A 360 6.63 -2.24 29.46
C THR A 360 5.62 -2.10 30.58
N ILE A 361 5.81 -2.86 31.66
CA ILE A 361 5.01 -2.74 32.88
C ILE A 361 5.94 -2.26 33.99
N ASP A 362 5.72 -1.03 34.44
CA ASP A 362 6.47 -0.42 35.53
C ASP A 362 5.77 -0.78 36.85
N MET A 363 6.33 -1.76 37.55
CA MET A 363 5.82 -2.16 38.87
C MET A 363 6.29 -1.15 39.93
N PRO A 364 5.41 -0.70 40.84
CA PRO A 364 5.81 0.15 41.96
C PRO A 364 6.84 -0.58 42.83
N ASP A 365 7.81 0.16 43.37
CA ASP A 365 8.85 -0.38 44.26
C ASP A 365 8.20 -1.06 45.48
N ALA A 366 8.64 -2.30 45.75
CA ALA A 366 8.04 -3.22 46.72
C ALA A 366 8.54 -3.03 48.16
#